data_AF-A0A924YPF8-F1
#
_entry.id   AF-A0A924YPF8-F1
#
_cell.length_a   1.000
_cell.length_b   1.000
_cell.length_c   1.000
_cell.angle_alpha   90.00
_cell.angle_beta   90.00
_cell.angle_gamma   90.00
#
_symmetry.space_group_name_H-M   'P 1'
#
loop_
_entity.id
_entity.type
_entity.pdbx_description
1 polymer ?
#
loop_
_entity_poly.entity_id
_entity_poly.type
_entity_poly.pdbx_seq_one_letter_code
_entity_poly.pdbx_strand_id
1 'polypeptide(L)' 'AARAIAAASDEQARIAAAYQTAWNRPPTPGEQQECADFLKQYRDKLAELKTPPDQVELKAWSALARVLMSSNEFVFVD' A
#
# COMPACT_ATOMS: atom_id res chain seq x y z
N ALA A 1 0.48 -9.06 0.57
CA ALA A 1 -0.87 -8.46 0.45
C ALA A 1 -1.87 -9.04 1.46
N ALA A 2 -2.27 -10.31 1.35
CA ALA A 2 -3.31 -10.90 2.22
C ALA A 2 -3.05 -10.77 3.73
N ARG A 3 -1.81 -10.95 4.20
CA ARG A 3 -1.47 -10.75 5.62
C ARG A 3 -1.62 -9.30 6.09
N ALA A 4 -1.28 -8.31 5.26
CA ALA A 4 -1.41 -6.90 5.62
C ALA A 4 -2.90 -6.49 5.70
N ILE A 5 -3.73 -6.99 4.77
CA ILE A 5 -5.19 -6.75 4.77
C ILE A 5 -5.85 -7.33 6.04
N ALA A 6 -5.37 -8.47 6.53
CA ALA A 6 -5.88 -9.12 7.73
C ALA A 6 -5.29 -8.59 9.06
N ALA A 7 -4.20 -7.82 9.02
CA ALA A 7 -3.43 -7.46 10.21
C ALA A 7 -4.08 -6.38 11.09
N ALA A 8 -4.94 -5.52 10.52
CA ALA A 8 -5.62 -4.46 11.25
C ALA A 8 -6.89 -4.02 10.52
N SER A 9 -7.85 -3.41 11.22
CA SER A 9 -8.99 -2.71 10.60
C SER A 9 -8.61 -1.31 10.11
N ASP A 10 -7.54 -0.77 10.64
CA ASP A 10 -7.05 0.59 10.42
C ASP A 10 -5.98 0.61 9.31
N GLU A 11 -6.17 1.49 8.31
CA GLU A 11 -5.28 1.57 7.15
C GLU A 11 -3.85 1.96 7.52
N GLN A 12 -3.69 2.90 8.47
CA GLN A 12 -2.40 3.35 8.96
C GLN A 12 -1.64 2.18 9.61
N ALA A 13 -2.33 1.35 10.40
CA ALA A 13 -1.75 0.15 11.00
C ALA A 13 -1.38 -0.91 9.93
N ARG A 14 -2.17 -1.06 8.86
CA ARG A 14 -1.85 -1.96 7.74
C ARG A 14 -0.60 -1.50 6.97
N ILE A 15 -0.46 -0.19 6.73
CA ILE A 15 0.74 0.39 6.09
C ILE A 15 1.96 0.12 6.98
N ALA A 16 1.86 0.36 8.29
CA ALA A 16 2.95 0.10 9.22
C ALA A 16 3.36 -1.38 9.24
N ALA A 17 2.39 -2.31 9.21
CA ALA A 17 2.67 -3.75 9.13
C ALA A 17 3.34 -4.14 7.79
N ALA A 18 2.95 -3.51 6.69
CA ALA A 18 3.57 -3.73 5.37
C ALA A 18 5.04 -3.27 5.36
N TYR A 19 5.33 -2.10 5.95
CA TYR A 19 6.69 -1.57 6.13
C TYR A 19 7.55 -2.45 7.01
N GLN A 20 7.02 -2.89 8.16
CA GLN A 20 7.72 -3.83 9.03
C GLN A 20 8.07 -5.13 8.30
N THR A 21 7.15 -5.63 7.47
CA THR A 21 7.39 -6.84 6.69
C THR A 21 8.43 -6.64 5.57
N ALA A 22 8.43 -5.49 4.91
CA ALA A 22 9.31 -5.21 3.77
C ALA A 22 10.72 -4.76 4.20
N TRP A 23 10.80 -3.88 5.20
CA TRP A 23 12.02 -3.14 5.56
C TRP A 23 12.40 -3.25 7.04
N ASN A 24 11.71 -4.05 7.85
CA ASN A 24 11.95 -4.25 9.30
C ASN A 24 12.02 -2.93 10.10
N ARG A 25 11.31 -1.88 9.64
CA ARG A 25 11.19 -0.59 10.31
C ARG A 25 9.79 -0.04 10.16
N PRO A 26 9.33 0.85 11.06
CA PRO A 26 8.11 1.61 10.82
C PRO A 26 8.31 2.63 9.69
N PRO A 27 7.23 3.01 8.98
CA PRO A 27 7.27 4.14 8.06
C PRO A 27 7.45 5.44 8.85
N THR A 28 8.09 6.43 8.23
CA THR A 28 8.01 7.82 8.68
C THR A 28 6.61 8.40 8.38
N PRO A 29 6.21 9.52 9.01
CA PRO A 29 4.92 10.14 8.73
C PRO A 29 4.73 10.54 7.25
N GLY A 30 5.80 10.96 6.56
CA GLY A 30 5.77 11.28 5.13
C GLY A 30 5.49 10.03 4.28
N GLU A 31 6.29 8.99 4.48
CA GLU A 31 6.13 7.70 3.79
C GLU A 31 4.74 7.08 4.03
N GLN A 32 4.22 7.22 5.24
CA GLN A 32 2.89 6.74 5.60
C GLN A 32 1.79 7.47 4.83
N GLN A 33 1.92 8.80 4.69
CA GLN A 33 0.99 9.61 3.91
C GLN A 33 1.09 9.29 2.41
N GLU A 34 2.31 9.15 1.87
CA GLU A 34 2.53 8.75 0.47
C GLU A 34 1.89 7.39 0.15
N CYS A 35 2.01 6.43 1.07
CA CYS A 35 1.37 5.12 0.90
C CYS A 35 -0.16 5.20 0.93
N ALA A 36 -0.74 6.03 1.81
CA ALA A 36 -2.17 6.25 1.86
C ALA A 36 -2.68 6.92 0.57
N ASP A 37 -1.97 7.93 0.08
CA ASP A 37 -2.29 8.63 -1.16
C ASP A 37 -2.16 7.70 -2.38
N PHE A 38 -1.12 6.87 -2.42
CA PHE A 38 -0.96 5.83 -3.44
C PHE A 38 -2.14 4.86 -3.44
N LEU A 39 -2.51 4.32 -2.27
CA LEU A 39 -3.63 3.39 -2.15
C LEU A 39 -4.95 4.03 -2.62
N LYS A 40 -5.22 5.27 -2.22
CA LYS A 40 -6.39 6.03 -2.67
C LYS A 40 -6.42 6.18 -4.19
N GLN A 41 -5.34 6.72 -4.78
CA GLN A 41 -5.25 6.92 -6.24
C GLN A 41 -5.37 5.60 -7.01
N TYR A 42 -4.82 4.52 -6.49
CA TYR A 42 -4.89 3.21 -7.14
C TYR A 42 -6.30 2.61 -7.08
N ARG A 43 -7.01 2.79 -5.95
CA ARG A 43 -8.41 2.38 -5.81
C ARG A 43 -9.31 3.15 -6.76
N ASP A 44 -9.13 4.46 -6.86
CA ASP A 44 -9.90 5.32 -7.78
C ASP A 44 -9.71 4.85 -9.23
N LYS A 45 -8.46 4.60 -9.65
CA LYS A 45 -8.17 4.02 -10.97
C LYS A 45 -8.83 2.66 -11.19
N LEU A 46 -8.82 1.78 -10.19
CA LEU A 46 -9.47 0.46 -10.30
C LEU A 46 -11.00 0.57 -10.38
N ALA A 47 -11.60 1.56 -9.71
CA ALA A 47 -13.01 1.85 -9.79
C ALA A 47 -13.40 2.39 -11.17
N GLU A 48 -12.59 3.28 -11.76
CA GLU A 48 -12.77 3.74 -13.16
C GLU A 48 -12.72 2.58 -14.15
N LEU A 49 -11.85 1.59 -13.90
CA LEU A 49 -11.74 0.35 -14.69
C LEU A 49 -12.87 -0.67 -14.40
N LYS A 50 -13.88 -0.31 -13.60
CA LYS A 50 -14.99 -1.19 -13.18
C LYS A 50 -14.53 -2.50 -12.56
N THR A 51 -13.42 -2.47 -11.83
CA THR A 51 -12.93 -3.64 -11.09
C THR A 51 -13.93 -4.00 -9.98
N PRO A 52 -14.27 -5.28 -9.78
CA PRO A 52 -15.14 -5.70 -8.68
C PRO A 52 -14.60 -5.23 -7.32
N PRO A 53 -15.45 -4.70 -6.41
CA PRO A 53 -15.01 -4.20 -5.10
C PRO A 53 -14.18 -5.22 -4.31
N ASP A 54 -14.54 -6.50 -4.39
CA ASP A 54 -13.84 -7.61 -3.74
C ASP A 54 -12.39 -7.79 -4.22
N GLN A 55 -12.06 -7.28 -5.41
CA GLN A 55 -10.72 -7.33 -5.98
C GLN A 55 -9.97 -6.00 -5.85
N VAL A 56 -10.67 -4.89 -5.61
CA VAL A 56 -10.05 -3.55 -5.54
C VAL A 56 -9.02 -3.51 -4.41
N GLU A 57 -9.40 -3.92 -3.19
CA GLU A 57 -8.49 -3.94 -2.06
C GLU A 57 -7.29 -4.86 -2.31
N LEU A 58 -7.54 -6.10 -2.75
CA LEU A 58 -6.46 -7.05 -2.97
C LEU A 58 -5.45 -6.54 -4.01
N LYS A 59 -5.93 -5.92 -5.10
CA LYS A 59 -5.08 -5.34 -6.14
C LYS A 59 -4.31 -4.11 -5.65
N ALA A 60 -4.96 -3.20 -4.91
CA ALA A 60 -4.32 -2.01 -4.35
C ALA A 60 -3.18 -2.39 -3.38
N TRP A 61 -3.44 -3.28 -2.43
CA TRP A 61 -2.41 -3.75 -1.49
C TRP A 61 -1.32 -4.60 -2.14
N SER A 62 -1.64 -5.33 -3.22
CA SER A 62 -0.64 -6.05 -4.00
C SER A 62 0.26 -5.11 -4.79
N ALA A 63 -0.29 -4.02 -5.33
CA ALA A 63 0.48 -2.97 -5.98
C ALA A 63 1.39 -2.26 -4.98
N LEU A 64 0.89 -1.88 -3.81
CA LEU A 64 1.69 -1.28 -2.74
C LEU A 64 2.83 -2.21 -2.29
N ALA A 65 2.55 -3.50 -2.06
CA ALA A 65 3.58 -4.46 -1.69
C ALA A 65 4.66 -4.59 -2.77
N ARG A 66 4.28 -4.55 -4.06
CA ARG A 66 5.24 -4.54 -5.16
C ARG A 66 6.10 -3.28 -5.11
N VAL A 67 5.50 -2.11 -4.92
CA VAL A 67 6.23 -0.84 -4.77
C VAL A 67 7.22 -0.94 -3.61
N LEU A 68 6.80 -1.35 -2.41
CA LEU A 68 7.71 -1.48 -1.27
C LEU A 68 8.86 -2.48 -1.49
N MET A 69 8.61 -3.58 -2.19
CA MET A 69 9.65 -4.57 -2.52
C MET A 69 10.55 -4.13 -3.68
N SER A 70 10.05 -3.30 -4.61
CA SER A 70 10.79 -2.83 -5.78
C SER A 70 11.48 -1.49 -5.57
N SER A 71 10.96 -0.70 -4.63
CA SER A 71 11.58 0.52 -4.14
C SER A 71 12.77 0.08 -3.31
N ASN A 72 13.90 -0.14 -3.98
CA ASN A 72 15.17 0.27 -3.39
C ASN A 72 14.95 1.68 -2.85
N GLU A 73 15.45 1.98 -1.65
CA GLU A 73 15.29 3.26 -0.92
C GLU A 73 15.90 4.49 -1.67
N PHE A 74 15.88 4.54 -3.01
CA PHE A 74 16.61 5.47 -3.87
C PHE A 74 15.96 5.82 -5.22
N VAL A 75 14.64 5.71 -5.38
CA VAL A 75 13.97 6.30 -6.56
C VAL A 75 12.81 7.16 -6.11
N PHE A 76 13.14 8.43 -5.81
CA PHE A 76 12.19 9.54 -5.91
C PHE A 76 11.82 9.67 -7.39
N VAL A 77 10.54 9.57 -7.71
CA VAL A 77 10.02 10.07 -8.99
C VAL A 77 9.24 11.33 -8.64
N ASP A 78 9.81 12.47 -9.03
CA ASP A 78 9.25 13.83 -9.00
C ASP A 78 7.90 13.90 -9.75
#